data_AF-A0A1X0RMS9-F1
#
_entry.id   AF-A0A1X0RMS9-F1
#
_cell.length_a   1.000
_cell.length_b   1.000
_cell.length_c   1.000
_cell.angle_alpha   90.00
_cell.angle_beta   90.00
_cell.angle_gamma   90.00
#
_symmetry.space_group_name_H-M   'P 1'
#
loop_
_entity.id
_entity.type
_entity.pdbx_description
1 polymer ?
#
loop_
_entity_poly.entity_id
_entity_poly.type
_entity_poly.pdbx_seq_one_letter_code
_entity_poly.pdbx_strand_id
1 'polypeptide(L)'
;DDCIVDMINHIKTAKTYICLIVIDFAGLSRDSEDIRSFFRSHPRLKKISVDLLPISNTFKTYSREDILFDNKFMKDFDCREAPKQRSL
;
A
#
# COMPACT_ATOMS: atom_id res chain seq x y z
N ASP A 1 1.52 11.84 -13.83
CA ASP A 1 2.69 11.10 -13.34
C ASP A 1 2.88 9.84 -14.14
N ASP A 2 3.77 9.87 -15.12
CA ASP A 2 4.04 8.72 -16.00
C ASP A 2 4.61 7.53 -15.21
N CYS A 3 5.35 7.79 -14.12
CA CYS A 3 5.95 6.77 -13.26
C CYS A 3 4.93 5.84 -12.58
N ILE A 4 3.76 6.36 -12.16
CA ILE A 4 2.71 5.55 -11.52
C ILE A 4 2.05 4.63 -12.55
N VAL A 5 1.82 5.14 -13.76
CA VAL A 5 1.25 4.38 -14.87
C VAL A 5 2.19 3.24 -15.27
N ASP A 6 3.49 3.50 -15.34
CA ASP A 6 4.50 2.50 -15.64
C ASP A 6 4.60 1.42 -14.56
N MET A 7 4.55 1.79 -13.28
CA MET A 7 4.49 0.83 -12.17
C MET A 7 3.27 -0.10 -12.31
N ILE A 8 2.09 0.46 -12.57
CA ILE A 8 0.86 -0.32 -12.74
C ILE A 8 0.97 -1.25 -13.95
N ASN A 9 1.51 -0.77 -15.07
CA ASN A 9 1.72 -1.57 -16.28
C ASN A 9 2.70 -2.72 -16.02
N HIS A 10 3.77 -2.47 -15.27
CA HIS A 10 4.70 -3.52 -14.85
C HIS A 10 3.99 -4.58 -14.00
N ILE A 11 3.19 -4.18 -13.00
CA ILE A 11 2.45 -5.12 -12.15
C ILE A 11 1.47 -5.97 -12.96
N LYS A 12 0.79 -5.37 -13.95
CA LYS A 12 -0.16 -6.08 -14.83
C LYS A 12 0.51 -7.11 -15.72
N THR A 13 1.69 -6.80 -16.26
CA THR A 13 2.38 -7.63 -17.25
C THR A 13 3.37 -8.62 -16.64
N ALA A 14 3.75 -8.42 -15.39
CA ALA A 14 4.70 -9.27 -14.69
C ALA A 14 4.31 -10.74 -14.77
N LYS A 15 5.29 -11.62 -14.95
CA LYS A 15 5.08 -13.08 -14.95
C LYS A 15 5.46 -13.73 -13.61
N THR A 16 6.05 -12.96 -12.71
CA THR A 16 6.52 -13.38 -11.39
C THR A 16 5.62 -12.86 -10.28
N TYR A 17 5.85 -13.35 -9.06
CA TYR A 17 5.25 -12.76 -7.87
C TYR A 17 5.96 -11.45 -7.50
N ILE A 18 5.17 -10.48 -7.06
CA ILE A 18 5.64 -9.13 -6.75
C ILE A 18 5.44 -8.87 -5.26
N CYS A 19 6.47 -8.26 -4.66
CA CYS A 19 6.41 -7.57 -3.38
C CYS A 19 6.48 -6.07 -3.65
N LEU A 20 5.48 -5.31 -3.20
CA LEU A 20 5.47 -3.86 -3.33
C LEU A 20 6.09 -3.22 -2.08
N ILE A 21 7.02 -2.29 -2.25
CA ILE A 21 7.63 -1.54 -1.14
C ILE A 21 7.11 -0.10 -1.19
N VAL A 22 6.63 0.42 -0.06
CA VAL A 22 6.10 1.78 0.08
C VAL A 22 6.80 2.49 1.25
N ILE A 23 7.04 3.80 1.12
CA ILE A 23 7.88 4.59 2.06
C ILE A 23 7.10 5.02 3.33
N ASP A 24 5.78 4.94 3.29
CA ASP A 24 4.90 5.07 4.46
C ASP A 24 3.52 4.49 4.11
N PHE A 25 2.60 4.51 5.08
CA PHE A 25 1.23 4.05 4.88
C PHE A 25 0.44 4.93 3.88
N ALA A 26 0.83 6.18 3.65
CA ALA A 26 0.19 7.08 2.70
C ALA A 26 0.79 7.00 1.29
N GLY A 27 1.90 6.28 1.10
CA GLY A 27 2.69 6.25 -0.13
C GLY A 27 2.04 5.54 -1.31
N LEU A 28 0.92 4.86 -1.10
CA LEU A 28 0.13 4.21 -2.15
C LEU A 28 -1.31 4.74 -2.19
N SER A 29 -2.04 4.58 -1.08
CA SER A 29 -3.33 5.23 -0.85
C SER A 29 -3.54 5.39 0.65
N ARG A 30 -4.29 6.42 1.05
CA ARG A 30 -4.75 6.62 2.45
C ARG A 30 -6.07 5.90 2.74
N ASP A 31 -6.64 5.23 1.75
CA ASP A 31 -7.84 4.42 1.89
C ASP A 31 -7.44 2.95 1.82
N SER A 32 -7.69 2.23 2.92
CA SER A 32 -7.36 0.81 3.00
C SER A 32 -8.20 -0.04 2.04
N GLU A 33 -9.40 0.39 1.64
CA GLU A 33 -10.23 -0.30 0.65
C GLU A 33 -9.70 -0.11 -0.78
N ASP A 34 -9.08 1.04 -1.09
CA ASP A 34 -8.37 1.23 -2.36
C ASP A 34 -7.23 0.23 -2.50
N ILE A 35 -6.45 0.04 -1.42
CA ILE A 35 -5.34 -0.93 -1.42
C ILE A 35 -5.89 -2.35 -1.53
N ARG A 36 -6.96 -2.68 -0.81
CA ARG A 36 -7.61 -4.00 -0.91
C ARG A 36 -8.11 -4.26 -2.33
N SER A 37 -8.74 -3.28 -2.97
CA SER A 37 -9.21 -3.35 -4.36
C SER A 37 -8.05 -3.48 -5.36
N PHE A 38 -6.94 -2.81 -5.08
CA PHE A 38 -5.70 -2.93 -5.86
C PHE A 38 -5.12 -4.35 -5.79
N PHE A 39 -5.11 -4.97 -4.60
CA PHE A 39 -4.67 -6.36 -4.45
C PHE A 39 -5.65 -7.34 -5.09
N ARG A 40 -6.96 -7.12 -5.02
CA ARG A 40 -7.98 -7.95 -5.71
C ARG A 40 -7.75 -7.96 -7.22
N SER A 41 -7.47 -6.80 -7.83
CA SER A 41 -7.26 -6.66 -9.27
C SER A 41 -5.91 -7.19 -9.78
N HIS A 42 -4.91 -7.37 -8.90
CA HIS A 42 -3.58 -7.85 -9.28
C HIS A 42 -3.16 -9.08 -8.47
N PRO A 43 -3.51 -10.31 -8.91
CA PRO A 43 -3.24 -11.57 -8.17
C PRO A 43 -1.75 -11.89 -7.92
N ARG A 44 -0.88 -11.26 -8.70
CA ARG A 44 0.59 -11.41 -8.61
C ARG A 44 1.20 -10.56 -7.49
N LEU A 45 0.49 -9.56 -6.98
CA LEU A 45 0.86 -8.88 -5.75
C LEU A 45 0.62 -9.82 -4.58
N LYS A 46 1.71 -10.29 -3.98
CA LYS A 46 1.70 -11.24 -2.87
C LYS A 46 1.97 -10.60 -1.53
N LYS A 47 2.68 -9.47 -1.51
CA LYS A 47 3.06 -8.78 -0.28
C LYS A 47 3.14 -7.28 -0.51
N ILE A 48 2.90 -6.52 0.55
CA ILE A 48 3.30 -5.11 0.66
C ILE A 48 4.18 -4.94 1.89
N SER A 49 5.31 -4.28 1.72
CA SER A 49 6.21 -3.89 2.79
C SER A 49 6.21 -2.38 2.92
N VAL A 50 5.88 -1.89 4.10
CA VAL A 50 5.98 -0.48 4.47
C VAL A 50 7.35 -0.26 5.10
N ASP A 51 8.19 0.49 4.40
CA ASP A 51 9.48 0.94 4.87
C ASP A 51 9.27 2.11 5.84
N LEU A 52 9.31 1.80 7.14
CA LEU A 52 9.26 2.81 8.19
C LEU A 52 10.67 3.05 8.76
N LEU A 53 11.74 2.66 8.06
CA LEU A 53 13.11 2.92 8.51
C LEU A 53 13.34 4.40 8.86
N PRO A 54 12.90 5.38 8.03
CA PRO A 54 13.19 6.78 8.31
C PRO A 54 12.49 7.32 9.56
N ILE A 55 11.41 6.66 10.02
CA ILE A 55 10.53 7.16 11.09
C ILE A 55 10.73 6.37 12.38
N SER A 56 10.77 5.04 12.28
CA SER A 56 10.77 4.13 13.43
C SER A 56 11.80 3.00 13.33
N ASN A 57 12.69 3.03 12.34
CA ASN A 57 13.69 1.98 12.10
C ASN A 57 13.09 0.56 11.97
N THR A 58 11.90 0.46 11.38
CA THR A 58 11.17 -0.81 11.25
C THR A 58 10.65 -1.03 9.82
N PHE A 59 10.52 -2.29 9.42
CA PHE A 59 9.71 -2.68 8.27
C PHE A 59 8.45 -3.39 8.74
N LYS A 60 7.31 -3.04 8.13
CA LYS A 60 6.06 -3.78 8.36
C LYS A 60 5.61 -4.42 7.07
N THR A 61 5.53 -5.74 7.06
CA THR A 61 5.15 -6.51 5.87
C THR A 61 3.81 -7.19 6.09
N TYR A 62 2.93 -7.07 5.10
CA TYR A 62 1.63 -7.73 5.07
C TYR A 62 1.59 -8.67 3.86
N SER A 63 1.09 -9.88 4.09
CA SER A 63 0.77 -10.82 3.03
C SER A 63 -0.52 -10.43 2.32
N ARG A 64 -0.74 -11.02 1.14
CA ARG A 64 -1.99 -10.87 0.40
C ARG A 64 -3.18 -11.31 1.25
N GLU A 65 -3.01 -12.38 2.01
CA GLU A 65 -4.04 -12.94 2.87
C GLU A 65 -4.41 -11.94 3.96
N ASP A 66 -3.43 -11.29 4.59
CA ASP A 66 -3.67 -10.22 5.56
C ASP A 66 -4.46 -9.06 4.92
N ILE A 67 -4.10 -8.66 3.71
CA ILE A 67 -4.75 -7.52 3.03
C ILE A 67 -6.20 -7.84 2.64
N LEU A 68 -6.44 -9.06 2.16
CA LEU A 68 -7.76 -9.46 1.64
C LEU A 68 -8.74 -9.87 2.74
N PHE A 69 -8.25 -10.42 3.85
CA PHE A 69 -9.09 -11.06 4.86
C PHE A 69 -8.94 -10.46 6.27
N ASP A 70 -7.82 -9.80 6.60
CA ASP A 70 -7.61 -9.22 7.92
C ASP A 70 -8.01 -7.73 7.96
N ASN A 71 -8.73 -7.36 9.03
CA ASN A 71 -9.09 -5.98 9.33
C ASN A 71 -7.98 -5.23 10.07
N LYS A 72 -6.98 -5.94 10.61
CA LYS A 72 -5.82 -5.32 11.28
C LYS A 72 -5.01 -4.46 10.32
N PHE A 73 -4.80 -4.94 9.09
CA PHE A 73 -4.19 -4.18 7.99
C PHE A 73 -4.90 -2.84 7.76
N MET A 74 -6.24 -2.84 7.79
CA MET A 74 -7.02 -1.64 7.48
C MET A 74 -6.76 -0.53 8.49
N LYS A 75 -6.59 -0.86 9.78
CA LYS A 75 -6.31 0.13 10.83
C LYS A 75 -4.96 0.84 10.65
N ASP A 76 -3.97 0.14 10.11
CA ASP A 76 -2.64 0.70 9.91
C ASP A 76 -2.58 1.66 8.72
N PHE A 77 -3.40 1.41 7.68
CA PHE A 77 -3.48 2.24 6.46
C PHE A 77 -4.56 3.32 6.52
N ASP A 78 -5.50 3.24 7.46
CA ASP A 78 -6.49 4.29 7.73
C ASP A 78 -5.86 5.44 8.54
N CYS A 79 -4.84 6.07 7.96
CA CYS A 79 -4.10 7.18 8.56
C CYS A 79 -4.75 8.54 8.26
N ARG A 80 -6.04 8.57 7.90
CA ARG A 80 -6.76 9.81 7.60
C ARG A 80 -6.94 10.63 8.88
N GLU A 81 -5.96 11.45 9.23
CA GLU A 81 -6.25 12.66 9.98
C GLU A 81 -7.01 13.63 9.05
N ALA A 82 -8.09 14.23 9.56
CA ALA A 82 -8.77 15.31 8.85
C ALA A 82 -7.74 16.35 8.40
N PRO A 83 -7.88 16.97 7.21
CA PRO A 83 -6.98 18.01 6.79
C PRO A 83 -6.85 19.04 7.91
N LYS A 84 -5.67 19.17 8.52
CA LYS A 84 -5.44 20.23 9.50
C LYS A 84 -5.66 21.53 8.75
N GLN A 85 -6.70 22.27 9.11
CA GLN A 85 -7.02 23.56 8.53
C GLN A 85 -5.77 24.45 8.67
N ARG A 86 -5.08 24.68 7.55
CA ARG A 86 -3.95 25.59 7.49
C ARG A 86 -4.56 26.93 7.08
N SER A 87 -4.76 27.79 8.08
CA SER A 87 -5.37 29.13 8.05
C SER A 87 -6.85 29.17 8.44
N LEU A 88 -7.18 30.13 9.33
CA LEU A 88 -8.55 30.50 9.74
C LEU A 88 -9.40 30.95 8.55
#